data_AF-A0AAV0I350-F1
#
_entry.id   AF-A0AAV0I350-F1
#
_cell.length_a   1.000
_cell.length_b   1.000
_cell.length_c   1.000
_cell.angle_alpha   90.00
_cell.angle_beta   90.00
_cell.angle_gamma   90.00
#
_symmetry.space_group_name_H-M   'P 1'
#
loop_
_entity.id
_entity.type
_entity.pdbx_description
1 polymer ?
#
loop_
_entity_poly.entity_id
_entity_poly.type
_entity_poly.pdbx_seq_one_letter_code
_entity_poly.pdbx_strand_id
1 'polypeptide(L)'
;MGVGCSSSLPPTVNNPHCSITFPHTSAHTNPTSNHLPINWLARAHLQKPTKSPISKRLFTLDSARKTPTLKCGRTAQMEIEGGSDSKPILDLHSLDDNLVQKMVYDALVWSSLHGLVVGDRNVQRSGTVPGVGMVHAPFALLPTVFPENQWKLACEVAPIFNELVDRVSLDGKFLQESLSRTKKVDAFTSRLLDIHSKMLEINKKEEIRLGLHRSDYMLDEKTKLLLQIELNTISTSFPGLGSVVSELHRSLLKNYGEHLGCDVNCTPSNDAANRFSEALAKAWIEYNNPKAVIMVVVQPEERNMYDQHWLSFNLKERHNVTMIRKTMAEIDKEGEIQPDGTLLVGGHAIAVIYFRAGYAPTDYPSEAEWRARLLMEHSSAIKCPSISYHLTGTKKIQQELAKPNVLEKFIDNKEDIAKLRKCFAGLWSLDDADIVDTAIEKPHLFVMKPQREGGGELTFWINRHPLPLSFVLAFHMLTGLFYCLQGTISMVMM
;
A
#
# COMPACT_ATOMS: atom_id res chain seq x y z
N MET A 1 37.35 2.69 -57.24
CA MET A 1 36.47 2.60 -58.42
C MET A 1 35.26 3.50 -58.18
N GLY A 2 34.74 4.09 -59.26
CA GLY A 2 33.98 5.35 -59.32
C GLY A 2 32.72 5.47 -58.46
N VAL A 3 32.42 6.67 -57.93
CA VAL A 3 31.75 7.85 -58.56
C VAL A 3 30.21 7.72 -58.39
N GLY A 4 29.44 8.70 -57.92
CA GLY A 4 29.65 10.13 -57.65
C GLY A 4 28.47 10.67 -56.80
N CYS A 5 28.68 11.73 -56.01
CA CYS A 5 28.34 13.14 -56.31
C CYS A 5 26.84 13.46 -56.19
N SER A 6 26.37 14.55 -55.56
CA SER A 6 27.01 15.67 -54.84
C SER A 6 25.91 16.66 -54.37
N SER A 7 26.14 17.30 -53.21
CA SER A 7 25.85 18.71 -52.81
C SER A 7 24.46 19.33 -53.07
N SER A 8 23.83 20.03 -52.11
CA SER A 8 24.24 21.38 -51.67
C SER A 8 23.36 21.94 -50.52
N LEU A 9 23.95 22.88 -49.78
CA LEU A 9 23.54 23.57 -48.54
C LEU A 9 22.64 24.83 -48.78
N PRO A 10 22.14 25.54 -47.72
CA PRO A 10 20.91 26.35 -47.66
C PRO A 10 21.15 27.87 -47.90
N PRO A 11 20.17 28.80 -47.69
CA PRO A 11 19.99 29.43 -46.34
C PRO A 11 18.62 30.13 -45.99
N THR A 12 18.43 30.40 -44.69
CA THR A 12 17.89 31.60 -43.99
C THR A 12 16.47 32.22 -44.18
N VAL A 13 15.80 32.40 -43.01
CA VAL A 13 15.16 33.62 -42.44
C VAL A 13 13.82 34.15 -43.00
N ASN A 14 12.76 34.15 -42.17
CA ASN A 14 12.07 35.38 -41.70
C ASN A 14 10.92 35.13 -40.71
N ASN A 15 10.90 35.94 -39.65
CA ASN A 15 9.79 36.19 -38.74
C ASN A 15 8.94 37.35 -39.32
N PRO A 16 7.67 37.54 -38.95
CA PRO A 16 7.41 38.72 -38.12
C PRO A 16 6.28 38.60 -37.07
N HIS A 17 6.46 39.47 -36.08
CA HIS A 17 5.56 39.95 -35.04
C HIS A 17 4.06 40.03 -35.37
N CYS A 18 3.24 39.74 -34.35
CA CYS A 18 2.03 40.53 -34.09
C CYS A 18 1.84 40.71 -32.58
N SER A 19 1.81 41.97 -32.17
CA SER A 19 1.53 42.46 -30.83
C SER A 19 0.21 43.26 -30.87
N ILE A 20 -0.35 43.51 -29.68
CA ILE A 20 -1.22 44.66 -29.30
C ILE A 20 -2.67 44.32 -28.84
N THR A 21 -2.80 44.39 -27.50
CA THR A 21 -3.82 45.02 -26.62
C THR A 21 -5.16 44.39 -26.26
N PHE A 22 -5.35 44.36 -24.93
CA PHE A 22 -6.59 44.38 -24.15
C PHE A 22 -7.41 45.66 -24.32
N PRO A 23 -8.69 45.62 -23.90
CA PRO A 23 -9.15 46.61 -22.93
C PRO A 23 -9.87 46.01 -21.73
N HIS A 24 -9.50 46.50 -20.55
CA HIS A 24 -10.32 46.52 -19.34
C HIS A 24 -11.49 47.48 -19.53
N THR A 25 -12.68 47.13 -19.05
CA THR A 25 -13.60 48.10 -18.42
C THR A 25 -14.36 47.44 -17.27
N SER A 26 -14.27 48.09 -16.12
CA SER A 26 -15.02 47.86 -14.89
C SER A 26 -16.08 48.96 -14.75
N ALA A 27 -17.29 48.63 -14.29
CA ALA A 27 -18.18 49.60 -13.64
C ALA A 27 -19.21 48.89 -12.74
N HIS A 28 -19.41 49.50 -11.58
CA HIS A 28 -20.18 49.08 -10.42
C HIS A 28 -21.66 49.50 -10.45
N THR A 29 -22.40 49.02 -9.43
CA THR A 29 -23.63 49.57 -8.79
C THR A 29 -24.96 49.22 -9.48
N ASN A 30 -26.09 48.92 -8.81
CA ASN A 30 -26.48 48.83 -7.40
C ASN A 30 -27.85 48.09 -7.31
N PRO A 31 -28.44 47.87 -6.11
CA PRO A 31 -29.37 46.78 -5.78
C PRO A 31 -30.85 47.20 -5.72
N THR A 32 -31.77 46.23 -5.57
CA THR A 32 -32.78 46.14 -4.47
C THR A 32 -34.02 45.30 -4.81
N SER A 33 -34.45 44.55 -3.78
CA SER A 33 -35.82 44.15 -3.37
C SER A 33 -36.75 43.39 -4.32
N ASN A 34 -37.27 42.23 -3.86
CA ASN A 34 -38.64 42.17 -3.32
C ASN A 34 -39.07 40.78 -2.78
N HIS A 35 -39.60 40.81 -1.56
CA HIS A 35 -40.76 40.09 -1.00
C HIS A 35 -40.90 38.54 -1.06
N LEU A 36 -40.75 37.90 0.12
CA LEU A 36 -41.74 37.12 0.95
C LEU A 36 -42.90 36.34 0.27
N PRO A 37 -43.62 35.45 1.00
CA PRO A 37 -43.26 34.28 1.83
C PRO A 37 -44.14 33.05 1.43
N ILE A 38 -44.15 31.94 2.19
CA ILE A 38 -45.37 31.18 2.61
C ILE A 38 -44.99 29.86 3.32
N ASN A 39 -45.49 29.71 4.55
CA ASN A 39 -45.57 28.48 5.33
C ASN A 39 -46.60 27.51 4.76
N TRP A 40 -46.37 26.19 4.87
CA TRP A 40 -47.47 25.26 5.09
C TRP A 40 -47.06 24.10 6.02
N LEU A 41 -47.78 24.03 7.14
CA LEU A 41 -47.91 22.89 8.05
C LEU A 41 -49.07 22.02 7.57
N ALA A 42 -48.91 20.69 7.56
CA ALA A 42 -50.04 19.80 7.78
C ALA A 42 -49.59 18.45 8.39
N ARG A 43 -50.19 18.14 9.54
CA ARG A 43 -50.19 16.87 10.26
C ARG A 43 -51.22 15.90 9.66
N ALA A 44 -50.93 14.60 9.74
CA ALA A 44 -51.89 13.52 10.03
C ALA A 44 -51.05 12.30 10.49
N HIS A 45 -50.99 11.90 11.76
CA HIS A 45 -51.94 11.15 12.61
C HIS A 45 -52.37 9.74 12.14
N LEU A 46 -52.12 8.77 13.04
CA LEU A 46 -52.86 7.52 13.33
C LEU A 46 -52.66 6.35 12.33
N GLN A 47 -52.35 5.10 12.70
CA GLN A 47 -52.78 4.27 13.84
C GLN A 47 -51.80 3.09 14.11
N LYS A 48 -51.70 2.66 15.38
CA LYS A 48 -51.30 1.31 15.80
C LYS A 48 -52.52 0.36 15.76
N PRO A 49 -52.28 -0.97 15.77
CA PRO A 49 -52.89 -1.76 16.84
C PRO A 49 -51.92 -2.73 17.54
N THR A 50 -52.43 -3.26 18.66
CA THR A 50 -51.76 -3.90 19.80
C THR A 50 -52.23 -5.35 20.04
N LYS A 51 -51.33 -6.18 20.61
CA LYS A 51 -51.52 -7.29 21.61
C LYS A 51 -52.22 -8.60 21.15
N SER A 52 -51.55 -9.78 21.10
CA SER A 52 -51.14 -10.79 22.16
C SER A 52 -52.19 -11.91 22.36
N PRO A 53 -51.97 -13.04 23.11
CA PRO A 53 -50.84 -13.99 23.33
C PRO A 53 -51.30 -15.49 23.23
N ILE A 54 -50.47 -16.50 23.61
CA ILE A 54 -50.81 -17.81 24.28
C ILE A 54 -49.58 -18.78 24.21
N SER A 55 -48.88 -19.00 25.35
CA SER A 55 -48.78 -20.24 26.19
C SER A 55 -47.65 -21.22 25.82
N LYS A 56 -46.51 -21.20 26.55
CA LYS A 56 -46.12 -22.09 27.67
C LYS A 56 -46.18 -23.61 27.41
N ARG A 57 -45.01 -24.25 27.44
CA ARG A 57 -44.75 -25.45 28.28
C ARG A 57 -43.32 -25.47 28.82
N LEU A 58 -43.25 -25.63 30.14
CA LEU A 58 -42.10 -25.91 30.99
C LEU A 58 -41.63 -27.36 30.77
N PHE A 59 -40.33 -27.60 30.87
CA PHE A 59 -39.80 -28.68 31.72
C PHE A 59 -38.52 -28.18 32.40
N THR A 60 -38.60 -28.06 33.72
CA THR A 60 -37.50 -27.93 34.67
C THR A 60 -36.91 -29.31 34.97
N LEU A 61 -35.58 -29.39 35.09
CA LEU A 61 -34.92 -30.27 36.05
C LEU A 61 -33.52 -29.72 36.36
N ASP A 62 -33.41 -29.24 37.60
CA ASP A 62 -32.16 -28.96 38.30
C ASP A 62 -31.25 -30.19 38.34
N SER A 63 -29.94 -29.98 38.20
CA SER A 63 -29.02 -30.42 39.25
C SER A 63 -27.70 -29.66 39.17
N ALA A 64 -27.33 -29.08 40.29
CA ALA A 64 -26.03 -28.48 40.54
C ALA A 64 -24.89 -29.50 40.40
N ARG A 65 -23.79 -29.10 39.75
CA ARG A 65 -22.43 -29.61 40.06
C ARG A 65 -21.33 -28.70 39.50
N LYS A 66 -20.67 -28.02 40.45
CA LYS A 66 -19.25 -27.70 40.57
C LYS A 66 -18.43 -27.51 39.29
N THR A 67 -17.91 -26.29 39.15
CA THR A 67 -16.74 -25.89 38.39
C THR A 67 -15.56 -26.87 38.50
N PRO A 68 -14.85 -27.11 37.39
CA PRO A 68 -13.42 -27.32 37.43
C PRO A 68 -12.69 -26.23 36.64
N THR A 69 -11.75 -25.60 37.33
CA THR A 69 -10.59 -24.89 36.77
C THR A 69 -9.90 -25.75 35.70
N LEU A 70 -9.88 -25.30 34.45
CA LEU A 70 -9.09 -25.92 33.38
C LEU A 70 -7.62 -25.50 33.56
N LYS A 71 -6.84 -26.45 34.09
CA LYS A 71 -5.37 -26.41 34.09
C LYS A 71 -4.86 -26.58 32.67
N CYS A 72 -3.87 -25.75 32.33
CA CYS A 72 -2.99 -25.86 31.18
C CYS A 72 -2.58 -27.32 30.91
N GLY A 73 -3.07 -27.88 29.80
CA GLY A 73 -2.70 -29.20 29.33
C GLY A 73 -1.32 -29.17 28.71
N ARG A 74 -0.43 -30.02 29.21
CA ARG A 74 0.88 -30.34 28.63
C ARG A 74 0.70 -30.74 27.16
N THR A 75 1.43 -30.08 26.28
CA THR A 75 1.62 -30.48 24.89
C THR A 75 2.23 -31.87 24.84
N ALA A 76 1.54 -32.79 24.16
CA ALA A 76 2.11 -34.07 23.78
C ALA A 76 3.25 -33.81 22.78
N GLN A 77 4.45 -34.33 23.08
CA GLN A 77 5.52 -34.44 22.11
C GLN A 77 5.04 -35.38 20.99
N MET A 78 4.73 -34.82 19.82
CA MET A 78 4.76 -35.58 18.58
C MET A 78 6.24 -35.72 18.20
N GLU A 79 6.75 -36.95 18.29
CA GLU A 79 7.97 -37.35 17.60
C GLU A 79 7.72 -37.17 16.10
N ILE A 80 8.39 -36.19 15.50
CA ILE A 80 8.49 -36.06 14.05
C ILE A 80 9.68 -36.93 13.67
N GLU A 81 9.40 -38.05 13.00
CA GLU A 81 10.42 -38.87 12.34
C GLU A 81 11.26 -38.00 11.42
N GLY A 82 12.57 -37.99 11.71
CA GLY A 82 13.57 -37.25 10.96
C GLY A 82 13.77 -37.82 9.56
N GLY A 83 13.71 -36.92 8.59
CA GLY A 83 13.98 -37.22 7.18
C GLY A 83 13.92 -35.95 6.35
N SER A 84 14.77 -34.98 6.64
CA SER A 84 15.04 -33.87 5.73
C SER A 84 16.49 -33.96 5.28
N ASP A 85 16.72 -34.63 4.16
CA ASP A 85 17.89 -34.40 3.31
C ASP A 85 17.78 -32.98 2.73
N SER A 86 17.93 -31.95 3.57
CA SER A 86 18.14 -30.60 3.06
C SER A 86 19.57 -30.54 2.54
N LYS A 87 19.74 -30.52 1.21
CA LYS A 87 21.03 -30.13 0.60
C LYS A 87 21.55 -28.88 1.30
N PRO A 88 22.83 -28.84 1.72
CA PRO A 88 23.37 -27.67 2.40
C PRO A 88 23.12 -26.42 1.55
N ILE A 89 22.66 -25.36 2.21
CA ILE A 89 22.49 -24.04 1.59
C ILE A 89 23.84 -23.67 0.96
N LEU A 90 23.82 -23.26 -0.31
CA LEU A 90 25.00 -22.77 -0.98
C LEU A 90 25.57 -21.60 -0.17
N ASP A 91 26.77 -21.78 0.39
CA ASP A 91 27.45 -20.70 1.08
C ASP A 91 27.98 -19.71 0.03
N LEU A 92 27.23 -18.63 -0.18
CA LEU A 92 27.56 -17.56 -1.13
C LEU A 92 28.95 -16.96 -0.87
N HIS A 93 29.47 -17.02 0.36
CA HIS A 93 30.78 -16.50 0.73
C HIS A 93 31.92 -17.49 0.44
N SER A 94 31.59 -18.74 0.08
CA SER A 94 32.53 -19.78 -0.34
C SER A 94 32.76 -19.82 -1.86
N LEU A 95 32.01 -19.01 -2.62
CA LEU A 95 32.12 -18.95 -4.08
C LEU A 95 33.44 -18.32 -4.51
N ASP A 96 34.00 -18.84 -5.61
CA ASP A 96 35.19 -18.27 -6.24
C ASP A 96 34.97 -16.80 -6.64
N ASP A 97 35.89 -15.92 -6.24
CA ASP A 97 35.76 -14.48 -6.47
C ASP A 97 35.66 -14.13 -7.96
N ASN A 98 36.34 -14.85 -8.86
CA ASN A 98 36.24 -14.59 -10.29
C ASN A 98 34.85 -14.94 -10.83
N LEU A 99 34.27 -16.04 -10.35
CA LEU A 99 32.89 -16.41 -10.67
C LEU A 99 31.90 -15.35 -10.16
N VAL A 100 32.07 -14.85 -8.94
CA VAL A 100 31.24 -13.77 -8.38
C VAL A 100 31.34 -12.52 -9.22
N GLN A 101 32.55 -12.06 -9.56
CA GLN A 101 32.74 -10.86 -10.40
C GLN A 101 32.12 -11.01 -11.78
N LYS A 102 32.20 -12.21 -12.38
CA LYS A 102 31.56 -12.50 -13.66
C LYS A 102 30.04 -12.42 -13.56
N MET A 103 29.44 -13.01 -12.53
CA MET A 103 27.99 -12.93 -12.29
C MET A 103 27.54 -11.48 -12.03
N VAL A 104 28.31 -10.71 -11.26
CA VAL A 104 28.02 -9.28 -11.01
C VAL A 104 28.03 -8.51 -12.33
N TYR A 105 29.05 -8.69 -13.16
CA TYR A 105 29.13 -8.04 -14.47
C TYR A 105 27.91 -8.37 -15.34
N ASP A 106 27.58 -9.66 -15.47
CA ASP A 106 26.44 -10.11 -16.27
C ASP A 106 25.11 -9.58 -15.72
N ALA A 107 24.94 -9.54 -14.39
CA ALA A 107 23.73 -9.03 -13.76
C ALA A 107 23.55 -7.53 -14.00
N LEU A 108 24.64 -6.74 -13.95
CA LEU A 108 24.62 -5.30 -14.24
C LEU A 108 24.30 -5.02 -15.71
N VAL A 109 24.89 -5.77 -16.63
CA VAL A 109 24.58 -5.70 -18.07
C VAL A 109 23.12 -6.06 -18.31
N TRP A 110 22.66 -7.19 -17.78
CA TRP A 110 21.29 -7.66 -17.92
C TRP A 110 20.29 -6.63 -17.38
N SER A 111 20.56 -6.07 -16.20
CA SER A 111 19.71 -5.04 -15.57
C SER A 111 19.55 -3.80 -16.46
N SER A 112 20.65 -3.38 -17.10
CA SER A 112 20.67 -2.24 -18.01
C SER A 112 19.85 -2.49 -19.28
N LEU A 113 19.90 -3.71 -19.82
CA LEU A 113 19.19 -4.10 -21.04
C LEU A 113 17.69 -4.35 -20.82
N HIS A 114 17.29 -4.73 -19.60
CA HIS A 114 15.92 -5.15 -19.29
C HIS A 114 15.17 -4.17 -18.37
N GLY A 115 15.70 -2.96 -18.16
CA GLY A 115 15.00 -1.91 -17.42
C GLY A 115 14.84 -2.18 -15.92
N LEU A 116 15.76 -2.92 -15.31
CA LEU A 116 15.87 -3.02 -13.84
C LEU A 116 16.61 -1.79 -13.30
N VAL A 117 15.99 -0.62 -13.43
CA VAL A 117 16.63 0.67 -13.17
C VAL A 117 15.77 1.59 -12.30
N VAL A 118 16.45 2.49 -11.61
CA VAL A 118 15.89 3.61 -10.85
C VAL A 118 16.66 4.89 -11.18
N GLY A 119 16.13 6.04 -10.80
CA GLY A 119 16.88 7.29 -10.82
C GLY A 119 17.97 7.29 -9.74
N ASP A 120 19.19 7.69 -10.10
CA ASP A 120 20.31 7.82 -9.17
C ASP A 120 20.05 8.96 -8.16
N ARG A 121 20.16 8.67 -6.87
CA ARG A 121 20.02 9.64 -5.78
C ARG A 121 20.99 10.81 -5.87
N ASN A 122 22.17 10.61 -6.48
CA ASN A 122 23.20 11.61 -6.63
C ASN A 122 22.97 12.53 -7.85
N VAL A 123 21.98 12.22 -8.69
CA VAL A 123 21.64 13.02 -9.87
C VAL A 123 20.30 13.71 -9.63
N GLN A 124 20.32 15.04 -9.48
CA GLN A 124 19.14 15.82 -9.09
C GLN A 124 17.93 15.65 -10.04
N ARG A 125 18.19 15.45 -11.34
CA ARG A 125 17.13 15.32 -12.36
C ARG A 125 16.57 13.89 -12.50
N SER A 126 17.13 12.90 -11.81
CA SER A 126 16.79 11.48 -12.03
C SER A 126 15.39 11.10 -11.54
N GLY A 127 14.82 11.88 -10.63
CA GLY A 127 13.45 11.72 -10.14
C GLY A 127 12.38 12.48 -10.93
N THR A 128 12.78 13.30 -11.92
CA THR A 128 11.84 14.18 -12.66
C THR A 128 11.96 14.05 -14.18
N VAL A 129 13.12 13.63 -14.69
CA VAL A 129 13.39 13.50 -16.12
C VAL A 129 13.71 12.03 -16.45
N PRO A 130 12.79 11.30 -17.11
CA PRO A 130 13.03 9.93 -17.54
C PRO A 130 14.26 9.81 -18.45
N GLY A 131 15.01 8.72 -18.33
CA GLY A 131 16.17 8.41 -19.18
C GLY A 131 17.46 9.14 -18.79
N VAL A 132 17.45 9.98 -17.75
CA VAL A 132 18.63 10.72 -17.27
C VAL A 132 19.04 10.24 -15.89
N GLY A 133 20.35 10.02 -15.68
CA GLY A 133 20.88 9.63 -14.38
C GLY A 133 20.32 8.30 -13.88
N MET A 134 20.17 7.32 -14.78
CA MET A 134 19.70 5.98 -14.40
C MET A 134 20.83 5.18 -13.76
N VAL A 135 20.47 4.40 -12.75
CA VAL A 135 21.32 3.38 -12.14
C VAL A 135 20.50 2.10 -11.99
N HIS A 136 21.16 0.94 -11.94
CA HIS A 136 20.45 -0.31 -11.65
C HIS A 136 19.69 -0.19 -10.31
N ALA A 137 18.51 -0.79 -10.23
CA ALA A 137 17.86 -0.95 -8.93
C ALA A 137 18.77 -1.80 -8.02
N PRO A 138 18.90 -1.51 -6.72
CA PRO A 138 19.61 -2.40 -5.82
C PRO A 138 18.94 -3.78 -5.77
N PHE A 139 19.70 -4.86 -5.98
CA PHE A 139 19.21 -6.23 -5.97
C PHE A 139 20.21 -7.18 -5.28
N ALA A 140 19.73 -8.29 -4.74
CA ALA A 140 20.58 -9.41 -4.33
C ALA A 140 21.03 -10.18 -5.58
N LEU A 141 22.32 -10.54 -5.66
CA LEU A 141 22.88 -11.19 -6.86
C LEU A 141 22.21 -12.53 -7.18
N LEU A 142 21.89 -13.32 -6.16
CA LEU A 142 21.24 -14.62 -6.26
C LEU A 142 19.96 -14.65 -5.41
N PRO A 143 18.98 -15.51 -5.75
CA PRO A 143 17.74 -15.61 -4.99
C PRO A 143 17.98 -16.13 -3.58
N THR A 144 17.18 -15.65 -2.63
CA THR A 144 17.21 -16.12 -1.23
C THR A 144 16.44 -17.42 -1.10
N VAL A 145 16.98 -18.38 -0.34
CA VAL A 145 16.31 -19.64 -0.03
C VAL A 145 15.10 -19.38 0.86
N PHE A 146 13.94 -19.92 0.46
CA PHE A 146 12.70 -19.78 1.22
C PHE A 146 11.89 -21.09 1.19
N PRO A 147 11.33 -21.55 2.34
CA PRO A 147 10.57 -22.80 2.38
C PRO A 147 9.30 -22.75 1.53
N GLU A 148 9.13 -23.72 0.62
CA GLU A 148 8.01 -23.77 -0.31
C GLU A 148 6.65 -23.85 0.41
N ASN A 149 6.57 -24.56 1.54
CA ASN A 149 5.36 -24.65 2.34
C ASN A 149 4.92 -23.28 2.92
N GLN A 150 5.88 -22.45 3.32
CA GLN A 150 5.59 -21.10 3.80
C GLN A 150 5.24 -20.16 2.64
N TRP A 151 5.87 -20.34 1.47
CA TRP A 151 5.50 -19.60 0.26
C TRP A 151 4.06 -19.91 -0.17
N LYS A 152 3.67 -21.19 -0.18
CA LYS A 152 2.29 -21.63 -0.44
C LYS A 152 1.31 -21.04 0.55
N LEU A 153 1.63 -21.04 1.85
CA LEU A 153 0.80 -20.41 2.87
C LEU A 153 0.57 -18.91 2.56
N ALA A 154 1.63 -18.17 2.22
CA ALA A 154 1.53 -16.75 1.86
C ALA A 154 0.60 -16.53 0.65
N CYS A 155 0.71 -17.40 -0.37
CA CYS A 155 -0.17 -17.38 -1.54
C CYS A 155 -1.63 -17.71 -1.20
N GLU A 156 -1.86 -18.70 -0.33
CA GLU A 156 -3.20 -19.11 0.11
C GLU A 156 -3.93 -18.01 0.89
N VAL A 157 -3.22 -17.25 1.73
CA VAL A 157 -3.84 -16.19 2.53
C VAL A 157 -4.03 -14.88 1.77
N ALA A 158 -3.38 -14.68 0.63
CA ALA A 158 -3.52 -13.46 -0.18
C ALA A 158 -4.99 -13.13 -0.56
N PRO A 159 -5.78 -14.04 -1.15
CA PRO A 159 -7.19 -13.75 -1.44
C PRO A 159 -8.03 -13.56 -0.17
N ILE A 160 -7.66 -14.19 0.94
CA ILE A 160 -8.34 -14.03 2.23
C ILE A 160 -8.10 -12.62 2.79
N PHE A 161 -6.86 -12.12 2.70
CA PHE A 161 -6.56 -10.73 3.06
C PHE A 161 -7.26 -9.72 2.15
N ASN A 162 -7.40 -10.01 0.85
CA ASN A 162 -8.15 -9.14 -0.06
C ASN A 162 -9.61 -8.98 0.39
N GLU A 163 -10.28 -10.10 0.71
CA GLU A 163 -11.64 -10.09 1.23
C GLU A 163 -11.74 -9.38 2.59
N LEU A 164 -10.77 -9.64 3.48
CA LEU A 164 -10.72 -8.99 4.79
C LEU A 164 -10.60 -7.46 4.65
N VAL A 165 -9.73 -6.97 3.75
CA VAL A 165 -9.56 -5.54 3.51
C VAL A 165 -10.86 -4.93 3.01
N ASP A 166 -11.53 -5.56 2.04
CA ASP A 166 -12.81 -5.07 1.52
C ASP A 166 -13.86 -4.98 2.64
N ARG A 167 -14.07 -6.08 3.38
CA ARG A 167 -15.09 -6.12 4.43
C ARG A 167 -14.82 -5.15 5.58
N VAL A 168 -13.56 -4.97 5.97
CA VAL A 168 -13.18 -3.97 6.98
C VAL A 168 -13.41 -2.55 6.46
N SER A 169 -13.13 -2.30 5.17
CA SER A 169 -13.33 -0.98 4.57
C SER A 169 -14.80 -0.53 4.54
N LEU A 170 -15.73 -1.49 4.53
CA LEU A 170 -17.18 -1.25 4.56
C LEU A 170 -17.70 -0.90 5.96
N ASP A 171 -16.99 -1.27 7.02
CA ASP A 171 -17.35 -0.91 8.39
C ASP A 171 -16.74 0.44 8.80
N GLY A 172 -17.34 1.51 8.29
CA GLY A 172 -16.90 2.88 8.56
C GLY A 172 -16.92 3.22 10.06
N LYS A 173 -17.81 2.60 10.84
CA LYS A 173 -17.86 2.79 12.30
C LYS A 173 -16.65 2.14 12.97
N PHE A 174 -16.33 0.90 12.62
CA PHE A 174 -15.13 0.23 13.12
C PHE A 174 -13.85 1.02 12.83
N LEU A 175 -13.69 1.54 11.60
CA LEU A 175 -12.53 2.36 11.24
C LEU A 175 -12.44 3.65 12.08
N GLN A 176 -13.54 4.40 12.19
CA GLN A 176 -13.58 5.66 12.96
C GLN A 176 -13.35 5.44 14.46
N GLU A 177 -13.96 4.39 15.04
CA GLU A 177 -13.80 4.07 16.47
C GLU A 177 -12.38 3.59 16.79
N SER A 178 -11.84 2.67 15.98
CA SER A 178 -10.50 2.09 16.16
C SER A 178 -9.38 3.14 16.07
N LEU A 179 -9.58 4.16 15.23
CA LEU A 179 -8.61 5.24 15.01
C LEU A 179 -8.93 6.53 15.78
N SER A 180 -9.97 6.53 16.63
CA SER A 180 -10.42 7.72 17.37
C SER A 180 -9.37 8.31 18.33
N ARG A 181 -8.54 7.46 18.95
CA ARG A 181 -7.39 7.89 19.76
C ARG A 181 -6.26 8.42 18.88
N THR A 182 -5.95 7.70 17.80
CA THR A 182 -4.95 8.08 16.80
C THR A 182 -5.23 9.47 16.24
N LYS A 183 -6.50 9.78 15.92
CA LYS A 183 -6.96 11.08 15.43
C LYS A 183 -6.49 12.26 16.29
N LYS A 184 -6.37 12.08 17.60
CA LYS A 184 -6.02 13.16 18.54
C LYS A 184 -4.53 13.50 18.56
N VAL A 185 -3.68 12.58 18.12
CA VAL A 185 -2.22 12.70 18.27
C VAL A 185 -1.46 12.59 16.95
N ASP A 186 -2.10 12.13 15.87
CA ASP A 186 -1.53 12.09 14.53
C ASP A 186 -2.35 12.94 13.56
N ALA A 187 -1.83 14.12 13.22
CA ALA A 187 -2.48 15.07 12.33
C ALA A 187 -2.73 14.48 10.93
N PHE A 188 -1.83 13.62 10.44
CA PHE A 188 -1.98 12.98 9.13
C PHE A 188 -3.17 12.02 9.10
N THR A 189 -3.21 11.05 10.03
CA THR A 189 -4.35 10.14 10.16
C THR A 189 -5.66 10.91 10.45
N SER A 190 -5.60 12.01 11.22
CA SER A 190 -6.78 12.85 11.46
C SER A 190 -7.38 13.37 10.16
N ARG A 191 -6.55 13.89 9.26
CA ARG A 191 -7.00 14.43 7.97
C ARG A 191 -7.56 13.34 7.05
N LEU A 192 -6.99 12.13 7.07
CA LEU A 192 -7.56 10.97 6.37
C LEU A 192 -8.93 10.60 6.93
N LEU A 193 -9.08 10.58 8.26
CA LEU A 193 -10.36 10.33 8.92
C LEU A 193 -11.41 11.41 8.62
N ASP A 194 -11.00 12.67 8.48
CA ASP A 194 -11.91 13.76 8.11
C ASP A 194 -12.46 13.59 6.69
N ILE A 195 -11.63 13.14 5.73
CA ILE A 195 -12.10 12.80 4.38
C ILE A 195 -13.07 11.62 4.45
N HIS A 196 -12.72 10.56 5.18
CA HIS A 196 -13.59 9.40 5.36
C HIS A 196 -14.93 9.77 6.01
N SER A 197 -14.94 10.62 7.05
CA SER A 197 -16.16 11.14 7.67
C SER A 197 -17.06 11.84 6.65
N LYS A 198 -16.50 12.71 5.79
CA LYS A 198 -17.27 13.37 4.73
C LYS A 198 -17.88 12.38 3.74
N MET A 199 -17.17 11.30 3.40
CA MET A 199 -17.69 10.25 2.52
C MET A 199 -18.86 9.48 3.16
N LEU A 200 -18.79 9.25 4.48
CA LEU A 200 -19.88 8.64 5.24
C LEU A 200 -21.09 9.58 5.34
N GLU A 201 -20.88 10.88 5.56
CA GLU A 201 -21.95 11.89 5.66
C GLU A 201 -22.78 12.00 4.38
N ILE A 202 -22.13 11.95 3.21
CA ILE A 202 -22.81 11.94 1.91
C ILE A 202 -23.31 10.54 1.51
N ASN A 203 -23.11 9.53 2.36
CA ASN A 203 -23.44 8.13 2.13
C ASN A 203 -22.93 7.64 0.75
N LYS A 204 -21.67 7.97 0.44
CA LYS A 204 -21.06 7.62 -0.84
C LYS A 204 -21.06 6.10 -1.00
N LYS A 205 -21.69 5.62 -2.07
CA LYS A 205 -21.63 4.20 -2.45
C LYS A 205 -20.55 3.99 -3.49
N GLU A 206 -19.64 3.05 -3.21
CA GLU A 206 -18.62 2.60 -4.16
C GLU A 206 -18.98 1.17 -4.60
N GLU A 207 -19.72 1.08 -5.71
CA GLU A 207 -20.16 -0.22 -6.24
C GLU A 207 -18.98 -1.02 -6.80
N ILE A 208 -18.02 -0.33 -7.42
CA ILE A 208 -16.78 -0.92 -7.94
C ILE A 208 -15.63 -0.50 -7.03
N ARG A 209 -14.97 -1.47 -6.41
CA ARG A 209 -13.84 -1.27 -5.49
C ARG A 209 -12.64 -2.05 -5.99
N LEU A 210 -11.48 -1.40 -6.04
CA LEU A 210 -10.23 -1.99 -6.51
C LEU A 210 -9.16 -1.90 -5.43
N GLY A 211 -8.58 -3.06 -5.10
CA GLY A 211 -7.44 -3.19 -4.21
C GLY A 211 -6.22 -3.76 -4.93
N LEU A 212 -5.12 -3.00 -4.93
CA LEU A 212 -3.80 -3.50 -5.29
C LEU A 212 -2.96 -3.54 -4.02
N HIS A 213 -2.77 -4.74 -3.47
CA HIS A 213 -2.25 -4.95 -2.12
C HIS A 213 -0.94 -5.71 -2.13
N ARG A 214 -0.17 -5.54 -1.05
CA ARG A 214 0.98 -6.38 -0.75
C ARG A 214 1.00 -6.70 0.74
N SER A 215 0.91 -7.98 1.06
CA SER A 215 1.09 -8.46 2.42
C SER A 215 2.53 -8.89 2.60
N ASP A 216 3.23 -8.26 3.55
CA ASP A 216 4.66 -8.49 3.76
C ASP A 216 4.86 -9.42 4.95
N TYR A 217 5.80 -10.37 4.83
CA TYR A 217 6.03 -11.43 5.81
C TYR A 217 7.51 -11.60 6.14
N MET A 218 7.78 -12.08 7.34
CA MET A 218 9.07 -12.68 7.71
C MET A 218 8.86 -14.10 8.23
N LEU A 219 9.85 -14.95 8.01
CA LEU A 219 9.90 -16.28 8.61
C LEU A 219 10.66 -16.17 9.93
N ASP A 220 9.97 -16.36 11.05
CA ASP A 220 10.65 -16.38 12.35
C ASP A 220 11.52 -17.64 12.46
N GLU A 221 12.79 -17.46 12.82
CA GLU A 221 13.75 -18.56 12.83
C GLU A 221 13.46 -19.59 13.92
N LYS A 222 12.96 -19.14 15.08
CA LYS A 222 12.76 -20.02 16.25
C LYS A 222 11.51 -20.87 16.10
N THR A 223 10.41 -20.24 15.73
CA THR A 223 9.09 -20.89 15.60
C THR A 223 8.87 -21.47 14.20
N LYS A 224 9.69 -21.08 13.20
CA LYS A 224 9.51 -21.40 11.79
C LYS A 224 8.14 -20.97 11.25
N LEU A 225 7.50 -19.99 11.88
CA LEU A 225 6.21 -19.44 11.47
C LEU A 225 6.40 -18.30 10.48
N LEU A 226 5.54 -18.27 9.45
CA LEU A 226 5.41 -17.13 8.56
C LEU A 226 4.55 -16.06 9.24
N LEU A 227 5.17 -14.96 9.66
CA LEU A 227 4.50 -13.88 10.39
C LEU A 227 4.38 -12.64 9.51
N GLN A 228 3.18 -12.08 9.45
CA GLN A 228 2.87 -10.86 8.71
C GLN A 228 3.49 -9.66 9.44
N ILE A 229 4.30 -8.90 8.71
CA ILE A 229 4.90 -7.65 9.17
C ILE A 229 3.91 -6.50 9.04
N GLU A 230 3.24 -6.40 7.89
CA GLU A 230 2.27 -5.37 7.56
C GLU A 230 1.44 -5.75 6.32
N LEU A 231 0.33 -5.04 6.13
CA LEU A 231 -0.50 -5.13 4.95
C LEU A 231 -0.55 -3.76 4.26
N ASN A 232 0.15 -3.63 3.14
CA ASN A 232 0.19 -2.42 2.35
C ASN A 232 -1.06 -2.34 1.46
N THR A 233 -1.94 -1.37 1.73
CA THR A 233 -3.18 -1.16 0.96
C THR A 233 -3.11 0.04 0.01
N ILE A 234 -2.09 0.89 0.13
CA ILE A 234 -1.84 2.06 -0.73
C ILE A 234 -0.44 2.01 -1.33
N SER A 235 -0.31 2.42 -2.60
CA SER A 235 0.99 2.66 -3.27
C SER A 235 2.00 1.50 -3.11
N THR A 236 1.51 0.27 -3.24
CA THR A 236 2.36 -0.93 -3.18
C THR A 236 3.37 -0.92 -4.32
N SER A 237 4.62 -0.62 -3.99
CA SER A 237 5.72 -0.55 -4.94
C SER A 237 6.22 -1.94 -5.36
N PHE A 238 6.98 -1.96 -6.46
CA PHE A 238 7.70 -3.10 -7.02
C PHE A 238 6.88 -4.22 -7.70
N PRO A 239 5.62 -4.05 -8.15
CA PRO A 239 5.04 -5.04 -9.06
C PRO A 239 5.80 -5.09 -10.40
N GLY A 240 6.32 -3.95 -10.88
CA GLY A 240 7.14 -3.86 -12.09
C GLY A 240 8.53 -4.45 -11.88
N LEU A 241 9.33 -3.82 -11.02
CA LEU A 241 10.72 -4.22 -10.81
C LEU A 241 10.84 -5.61 -10.16
N GLY A 242 9.89 -6.04 -9.32
CA GLY A 242 9.90 -7.36 -8.72
C GLY A 242 9.78 -8.49 -9.75
N SER A 243 8.94 -8.32 -10.78
CA SER A 243 8.88 -9.24 -11.92
C SER A 243 10.22 -9.33 -12.66
N VAL A 244 10.88 -8.19 -12.87
CA VAL A 244 12.17 -8.12 -13.55
C VAL A 244 13.30 -8.77 -12.74
N VAL A 245 13.32 -8.62 -11.41
CA VAL A 245 14.28 -9.32 -10.53
C VAL A 245 14.13 -10.84 -10.64
N SER A 246 12.89 -11.35 -10.68
CA SER A 246 12.67 -12.79 -10.86
C SER A 246 13.24 -13.31 -12.19
N GLU A 247 13.12 -12.54 -13.27
CA GLU A 247 13.73 -12.89 -14.55
C GLU A 247 15.26 -12.79 -14.55
N LEU A 248 15.83 -11.78 -13.86
CA LEU A 248 17.28 -11.69 -13.67
C LEU A 248 17.82 -12.95 -12.99
N HIS A 249 17.20 -13.36 -11.88
CA HIS A 249 17.62 -14.56 -11.15
C HIS A 249 17.46 -15.83 -11.99
N ARG A 250 16.38 -15.98 -12.75
CA ARG A 250 16.23 -17.08 -13.72
C ARG A 250 17.35 -17.07 -14.75
N SER A 251 17.70 -15.91 -15.30
CA SER A 251 18.77 -15.79 -16.29
C SER A 251 20.13 -16.16 -15.70
N LEU A 252 20.45 -15.72 -14.48
CA LEU A 252 21.69 -16.08 -13.79
C LEU A 252 21.74 -17.58 -13.47
N LEU A 253 20.67 -18.16 -12.93
CA LEU A 253 20.60 -19.59 -12.65
C LEU A 253 20.66 -20.45 -13.92
N LYS A 254 20.14 -19.96 -15.05
CA LYS A 254 20.31 -20.66 -16.33
C LYS A 254 21.77 -20.72 -16.79
N ASN A 255 22.53 -19.66 -16.53
CA ASN A 255 23.93 -19.56 -16.97
C ASN A 255 24.92 -20.18 -15.97
N TYR A 256 24.59 -20.14 -14.68
CA TYR A 256 25.51 -20.47 -13.58
C TYR A 256 24.98 -21.58 -12.66
N GLY A 257 23.74 -22.04 -12.84
CA GLY A 257 23.07 -22.98 -11.93
C GLY A 257 23.81 -24.30 -11.71
N GLU A 258 24.46 -24.84 -12.76
CA GLU A 258 25.29 -26.05 -12.64
C GLU A 258 26.49 -25.83 -11.71
N HIS A 259 27.16 -24.69 -11.81
CA HIS A 259 28.26 -24.32 -10.92
C HIS A 259 27.79 -24.03 -9.49
N LEU A 260 26.56 -23.54 -9.35
CA LEU A 260 25.95 -23.18 -8.06
C LEU A 260 25.21 -24.36 -7.41
N GLY A 261 25.09 -25.51 -8.09
CA GLY A 261 24.24 -26.62 -7.63
C GLY A 261 22.76 -26.26 -7.47
N CYS A 262 22.29 -25.24 -8.20
CA CYS A 262 20.95 -24.67 -8.09
C CYS A 262 20.15 -24.88 -9.38
N ASP A 263 18.90 -25.34 -9.27
CA ASP A 263 17.97 -25.49 -10.40
C ASP A 263 17.26 -24.16 -10.70
N VAL A 264 17.15 -23.77 -11.97
CA VAL A 264 16.37 -22.60 -12.42
C VAL A 264 14.91 -22.65 -11.97
N ASN A 265 14.34 -23.85 -11.85
CA ASN A 265 12.95 -24.06 -11.44
C ASN A 265 12.69 -23.75 -9.96
N CYS A 266 13.73 -23.46 -9.17
CA CYS A 266 13.57 -23.06 -7.77
C CYS A 266 13.04 -21.62 -7.61
N THR A 267 13.01 -20.83 -8.69
CA THR A 267 12.48 -19.46 -8.68
C THR A 267 11.05 -19.42 -9.21
N PRO A 268 10.04 -19.01 -8.41
CA PRO A 268 8.67 -18.95 -8.89
C PRO A 268 8.51 -17.91 -10.00
N SER A 269 7.58 -18.18 -10.93
CA SER A 269 7.17 -17.18 -11.92
C SER A 269 6.55 -15.96 -11.21
N ASN A 270 6.80 -14.76 -11.73
CA ASN A 270 6.33 -13.52 -11.11
C ASN A 270 5.68 -12.60 -12.15
N ASP A 271 4.36 -12.66 -12.21
CA ASP A 271 3.52 -11.94 -13.16
C ASP A 271 2.90 -10.65 -12.57
N ALA A 272 3.41 -10.16 -11.44
CA ALA A 272 2.81 -9.08 -10.65
C ALA A 272 2.51 -7.82 -11.48
N ALA A 273 3.46 -7.36 -12.32
CA ALA A 273 3.27 -6.19 -13.18
C ALA A 273 2.06 -6.34 -14.12
N ASN A 274 1.92 -7.53 -14.75
CA ASN A 274 0.84 -7.80 -15.69
C ASN A 274 -0.49 -7.94 -14.96
N ARG A 275 -0.52 -8.62 -13.81
CA ARG A 275 -1.73 -8.78 -13.00
C ARG A 275 -2.25 -7.46 -12.45
N PHE A 276 -1.36 -6.57 -12.05
CA PHE A 276 -1.75 -5.22 -11.63
C PHE A 276 -2.33 -4.41 -12.78
N SER A 277 -1.70 -4.44 -13.96
CA SER A 277 -2.24 -3.80 -15.16
C SER A 277 -3.57 -4.41 -15.60
N GLU A 278 -3.73 -5.73 -15.52
CA GLU A 278 -4.97 -6.44 -15.82
C GLU A 278 -6.12 -6.01 -14.88
N ALA A 279 -5.84 -5.90 -13.57
CA ALA A 279 -6.82 -5.46 -12.59
C ALA A 279 -7.25 -3.99 -12.79
N LEU A 280 -6.29 -3.10 -13.10
CA LEU A 280 -6.56 -1.72 -13.46
C LEU A 280 -7.41 -1.61 -14.74
N ALA A 281 -7.09 -2.40 -15.77
CA ALA A 281 -7.86 -2.45 -17.00
C ALA A 281 -9.29 -2.97 -16.76
N LYS A 282 -9.45 -4.01 -15.94
CA LYS A 282 -10.77 -4.53 -15.55
C LYS A 282 -11.61 -3.48 -14.82
N ALA A 283 -11.03 -2.76 -13.85
CA ALA A 283 -11.74 -1.67 -13.19
C ALA A 283 -12.14 -0.56 -14.18
N TRP A 284 -11.28 -0.22 -15.14
CA TRP A 284 -11.62 0.73 -16.21
C TRP A 284 -12.75 0.23 -17.11
N ILE A 285 -12.78 -1.07 -17.43
CA ILE A 285 -13.88 -1.71 -18.19
C ILE A 285 -15.18 -1.62 -17.40
N GLU A 286 -15.17 -1.93 -16.10
CA GLU A 286 -16.35 -1.85 -15.23
C GLU A 286 -16.87 -0.42 -15.08
N TYR A 287 -15.98 0.60 -15.07
CA TYR A 287 -16.40 2.00 -15.13
C TYR A 287 -17.15 2.34 -16.43
N ASN A 288 -16.88 1.60 -17.51
CA ASN A 288 -17.64 1.58 -18.76
C ASN A 288 -17.74 2.94 -19.48
N ASN A 289 -16.63 3.69 -19.52
CA ASN A 289 -16.50 4.88 -20.36
C ASN A 289 -15.24 4.79 -21.24
N PRO A 290 -15.38 4.49 -22.54
CA PRO A 290 -14.23 4.26 -23.42
C PRO A 290 -13.39 5.52 -23.69
N LYS A 291 -13.91 6.72 -23.37
CA LYS A 291 -13.17 7.99 -23.50
C LYS A 291 -12.41 8.36 -22.22
N ALA A 292 -12.72 7.70 -21.10
CA ALA A 292 -12.04 7.97 -19.84
C ALA A 292 -10.67 7.31 -19.80
N VAL A 293 -9.78 7.82 -18.95
CA VAL A 293 -8.41 7.32 -18.77
C VAL A 293 -8.18 6.87 -17.34
N ILE A 294 -7.08 6.16 -17.11
CA ILE A 294 -6.56 5.90 -15.77
C ILE A 294 -5.64 7.05 -15.40
N MET A 295 -5.80 7.65 -14.23
CA MET A 295 -4.86 8.61 -13.66
C MET A 295 -4.04 7.94 -12.58
N VAL A 296 -2.72 8.01 -12.68
CA VAL A 296 -1.83 7.67 -11.56
C VAL A 296 -1.43 8.94 -10.83
N VAL A 297 -1.67 8.96 -9.51
CA VAL A 297 -1.28 10.04 -8.61
C VAL A 297 0.15 9.79 -8.15
N VAL A 298 1.07 10.72 -8.41
CA VAL A 298 2.51 10.52 -8.22
C VAL A 298 3.13 11.61 -7.36
N GLN A 299 4.29 11.31 -6.77
CA GLN A 299 5.12 12.31 -6.09
C GLN A 299 5.76 13.25 -7.13
N PRO A 300 6.07 14.51 -6.78
CA PRO A 300 6.75 15.45 -7.68
C PRO A 300 8.15 14.97 -8.10
N GLU A 301 8.87 14.31 -7.19
CA GLU A 301 10.14 13.64 -7.46
C GLU A 301 9.99 12.15 -7.19
N GLU A 302 10.16 11.32 -8.23
CA GLU A 302 9.92 9.88 -8.16
C GLU A 302 11.04 9.11 -8.86
N ARG A 303 12.06 8.73 -8.10
CA ARG A 303 13.20 7.95 -8.64
C ARG A 303 12.80 6.53 -9.01
N ASN A 304 11.72 6.01 -8.45
CA ASN A 304 11.18 4.71 -8.80
C ASN A 304 10.09 4.81 -9.90
N MET A 305 10.11 5.87 -10.73
CA MET A 305 9.08 6.07 -11.77
C MET A 305 9.04 4.92 -12.78
N TYR A 306 10.15 4.24 -13.02
CA TYR A 306 10.23 3.14 -14.00
C TYR A 306 9.35 1.95 -13.59
N ASP A 307 9.22 1.66 -12.29
CA ASP A 307 8.26 0.67 -11.77
C ASP A 307 6.81 1.01 -12.14
N GLN A 308 6.47 2.31 -12.16
CA GLN A 308 5.15 2.79 -12.54
C GLN A 308 4.95 2.79 -14.06
N HIS A 309 6.01 3.14 -14.82
CA HIS A 309 5.97 3.12 -16.28
C HIS A 309 5.81 1.71 -16.83
N TRP A 310 6.37 0.68 -16.18
CA TRP A 310 6.09 -0.73 -16.52
C TRP A 310 4.58 -1.03 -16.57
N LEU A 311 3.82 -0.56 -15.57
CA LEU A 311 2.36 -0.74 -15.54
C LEU A 311 1.67 0.06 -16.66
N SER A 312 2.13 1.28 -16.92
CA SER A 312 1.60 2.13 -18.00
C SER A 312 1.82 1.52 -19.39
N PHE A 313 2.99 0.94 -19.65
CA PHE A 313 3.28 0.25 -20.90
C PHE A 313 2.40 -0.98 -21.06
N ASN A 314 2.31 -1.83 -20.03
CA ASN A 314 1.43 -3.00 -20.05
C ASN A 314 -0.04 -2.63 -20.30
N LEU A 315 -0.55 -1.58 -19.66
CA LEU A 315 -1.90 -1.07 -19.90
C LEU A 315 -2.11 -0.65 -21.36
N LYS A 316 -1.15 0.07 -21.94
CA LYS A 316 -1.26 0.55 -23.30
C LYS A 316 -1.13 -0.58 -24.33
N GLU A 317 -0.12 -1.43 -24.20
CA GLU A 317 0.20 -2.45 -25.20
C GLU A 317 -0.76 -3.65 -25.15
N ARG A 318 -1.18 -4.07 -23.94
CA ARG A 318 -1.99 -5.28 -23.77
C ARG A 318 -3.48 -5.02 -23.67
N HIS A 319 -3.87 -3.83 -23.21
CA HIS A 319 -5.27 -3.49 -22.94
C HIS A 319 -5.76 -2.27 -23.73
N ASN A 320 -4.87 -1.55 -24.44
CA ASN A 320 -5.15 -0.28 -25.11
C ASN A 320 -5.78 0.78 -24.19
N VAL A 321 -5.44 0.75 -22.90
CA VAL A 321 -5.90 1.73 -21.90
C VAL A 321 -4.83 2.79 -21.71
N THR A 322 -5.23 4.05 -21.77
CA THR A 322 -4.32 5.19 -21.55
C THR A 322 -4.21 5.49 -20.06
N MET A 323 -2.97 5.68 -19.60
CA MET A 323 -2.65 6.17 -18.26
C MET A 323 -2.00 7.56 -18.33
N ILE A 324 -2.48 8.51 -17.52
CA ILE A 324 -1.86 9.83 -17.33
C ILE A 324 -1.28 9.95 -15.93
N ARG A 325 -0.23 10.76 -15.76
CA ARG A 325 0.46 10.98 -14.48
C ARG A 325 0.19 12.40 -13.99
N LYS A 326 -0.22 12.54 -12.74
CA LYS A 326 -0.46 13.85 -12.11
C LYS A 326 -0.03 13.86 -10.65
N THR A 327 0.57 14.95 -10.22
CA THR A 327 0.77 15.26 -8.80
C THR A 327 -0.52 15.76 -8.17
N MET A 328 -0.66 15.67 -6.84
CA MET A 328 -1.85 16.22 -6.17
C MET A 328 -2.00 17.74 -6.36
N ALA A 329 -0.89 18.48 -6.46
CA ALA A 329 -0.92 19.92 -6.75
C ALA A 329 -1.48 20.23 -8.15
N GLU A 330 -1.11 19.45 -9.17
CA GLU A 330 -1.70 19.58 -10.51
C GLU A 330 -3.19 19.21 -10.51
N ILE A 331 -3.59 18.21 -9.73
CA ILE A 331 -5.00 17.80 -9.60
C ILE A 331 -5.82 18.89 -8.91
N ASP A 332 -5.32 19.57 -7.87
CA ASP A 332 -6.02 20.72 -7.27
C ASP A 332 -6.21 21.86 -8.28
N LYS A 333 -5.22 22.08 -9.14
CA LYS A 333 -5.22 23.17 -10.12
C LYS A 333 -6.11 22.90 -11.33
N GLU A 334 -6.12 21.66 -11.81
CA GLU A 334 -6.74 21.27 -13.10
C GLU A 334 -7.97 20.38 -12.95
N GLY A 335 -8.28 19.96 -11.72
CA GLY A 335 -9.32 19.00 -11.41
C GLY A 335 -10.68 19.65 -11.16
N GLU A 336 -11.72 19.07 -11.75
CA GLU A 336 -13.10 19.46 -11.48
C GLU A 336 -14.04 18.25 -11.55
N ILE A 337 -15.14 18.29 -10.81
CA ILE A 337 -16.19 17.26 -10.85
C ILE A 337 -17.36 17.80 -11.66
N GLN A 338 -17.75 17.07 -12.70
CA GLN A 338 -18.93 17.37 -13.51
C GLN A 338 -20.23 17.10 -12.74
N PRO A 339 -21.39 17.63 -13.19
CA PRO A 339 -22.67 17.42 -12.51
C PRO A 339 -23.08 15.95 -12.32
N ASP A 340 -22.58 15.05 -13.18
CA ASP A 340 -22.82 13.61 -13.11
C ASP A 340 -21.85 12.88 -12.16
N GLY A 341 -20.91 13.60 -11.53
CA GLY A 341 -19.90 13.05 -10.63
C GLY A 341 -18.56 12.70 -11.31
N THR A 342 -18.47 12.80 -12.64
CA THR A 342 -17.24 12.48 -13.39
C THR A 342 -16.11 13.44 -13.02
N LEU A 343 -14.95 12.91 -12.67
CA LEU A 343 -13.73 13.70 -12.49
C LEU A 343 -13.12 14.03 -13.85
N LEU A 344 -12.90 15.32 -14.12
CA LEU A 344 -12.02 15.79 -15.19
C LEU A 344 -10.71 16.27 -14.59
N VAL A 345 -9.58 15.93 -15.21
CA VAL A 345 -8.27 16.54 -14.89
C VAL A 345 -7.58 16.90 -16.19
N GLY A 346 -7.31 18.20 -16.39
CA GLY A 346 -6.69 18.69 -17.62
C GLY A 346 -7.47 18.30 -18.89
N GLY A 347 -8.81 18.33 -18.82
CA GLY A 347 -9.71 17.97 -19.91
C GLY A 347 -9.93 16.47 -20.14
N HIS A 348 -9.31 15.59 -19.35
CA HIS A 348 -9.48 14.14 -19.46
C HIS A 348 -10.48 13.62 -18.42
N ALA A 349 -11.48 12.85 -18.84
CA ALA A 349 -12.34 12.12 -17.93
C ALA A 349 -11.57 10.97 -17.26
N ILE A 350 -11.68 10.86 -15.94
CA ILE A 350 -10.92 9.88 -15.16
C ILE A 350 -11.85 8.75 -14.70
N ALA A 351 -11.54 7.52 -15.10
CA ALA A 351 -12.28 6.33 -14.69
C ALA A 351 -11.69 5.68 -13.44
N VAL A 352 -10.35 5.61 -13.37
CA VAL A 352 -9.62 4.97 -12.26
C VAL A 352 -8.52 5.90 -11.77
N ILE A 353 -8.41 6.04 -10.46
CA ILE A 353 -7.37 6.80 -9.77
C ILE A 353 -6.47 5.80 -9.05
N TYR A 354 -5.25 5.62 -9.55
CA TYR A 354 -4.25 4.74 -8.97
C TYR A 354 -3.25 5.55 -8.15
N PHE A 355 -3.19 5.33 -6.84
CA PHE A 355 -2.28 6.07 -5.97
C PHE A 355 -0.89 5.45 -5.95
N ARG A 356 0.10 6.26 -6.34
CA ARG A 356 1.55 6.06 -6.11
C ARG A 356 2.15 7.17 -5.25
N ALA A 357 1.29 7.89 -4.52
CA ALA A 357 1.60 8.97 -3.59
C ALA A 357 0.43 9.13 -2.61
N GLY A 358 0.53 10.08 -1.68
CA GLY A 358 -0.53 10.42 -0.73
C GLY A 358 -0.59 9.50 0.49
N TYR A 359 0.45 8.68 0.71
CA TYR A 359 0.58 7.77 1.85
C TYR A 359 1.46 8.33 2.97
N ALA A 360 2.18 9.43 2.71
CA ALA A 360 3.03 10.10 3.69
C ALA A 360 2.62 11.57 3.86
N PRO A 361 2.83 12.19 5.05
CA PRO A 361 2.56 13.61 5.26
C PRO A 361 3.34 14.53 4.33
N THR A 362 4.54 14.11 3.89
CA THR A 362 5.40 14.86 2.96
C THR A 362 4.78 15.06 1.58
N ASP A 363 3.79 14.24 1.22
CA ASP A 363 3.03 14.41 -0.02
C ASP A 363 1.97 15.52 0.10
N TYR A 364 1.77 16.09 1.29
CA TYR A 364 0.79 17.14 1.58
C TYR A 364 1.47 18.42 2.10
N PRO A 365 2.33 19.07 1.30
CA PRO A 365 3.02 20.29 1.73
C PRO A 365 2.06 21.47 1.95
N SER A 366 0.84 21.43 1.39
CA SER A 366 -0.15 22.49 1.53
C SER A 366 -1.59 21.95 1.61
N GLU A 367 -2.57 22.85 1.73
CA GLU A 367 -3.99 22.49 1.65
C GLU A 367 -4.42 22.08 0.22
N ALA A 368 -3.64 22.40 -0.81
CA ALA A 368 -3.94 22.01 -2.19
C ALA A 368 -4.04 20.49 -2.32
N GLU A 369 -3.07 19.76 -1.75
CA GLU A 369 -3.04 18.31 -1.86
C GLU A 369 -4.17 17.65 -1.10
N TRP A 370 -4.58 18.22 0.03
CA TRP A 370 -5.75 17.76 0.77
C TRP A 370 -7.06 18.01 0.04
N ARG A 371 -7.21 19.17 -0.63
CA ARG A 371 -8.35 19.45 -1.50
C ARG A 371 -8.41 18.51 -2.69
N ALA A 372 -7.27 18.28 -3.37
CA ALA A 372 -7.18 17.30 -4.45
C ALA A 372 -7.57 15.90 -3.98
N ARG A 373 -7.07 15.45 -2.82
CA ARG A 373 -7.44 14.14 -2.25
C ARG A 373 -8.94 14.04 -1.99
N LEU A 374 -9.55 15.08 -1.41
CA LEU A 374 -10.99 15.12 -1.17
C LEU A 374 -11.79 15.17 -2.47
N LEU A 375 -11.36 15.95 -3.46
CA LEU A 375 -11.98 16.04 -4.79
C LEU A 375 -12.03 14.66 -5.47
N MET A 376 -10.87 13.99 -5.51
CA MET A 376 -10.77 12.63 -6.03
C MET A 376 -11.71 11.66 -5.30
N GLU A 377 -11.72 11.70 -3.96
CA GLU A 377 -12.58 10.82 -3.17
C GLU A 377 -14.06 11.10 -3.43
N HIS A 378 -14.46 12.35 -3.62
CA HIS A 378 -15.84 12.74 -3.91
C HIS A 378 -16.33 12.28 -5.30
N SER A 379 -15.44 12.20 -6.29
CA SER A 379 -15.77 11.81 -7.68
C SER A 379 -16.28 10.38 -7.86
N SER A 380 -16.91 10.10 -9.00
CA SER A 380 -17.36 8.76 -9.41
C SER A 380 -16.23 7.81 -9.80
N ALA A 381 -15.02 8.31 -10.04
CA ALA A 381 -13.87 7.48 -10.42
C ALA A 381 -13.61 6.38 -9.39
N ILE A 382 -13.11 5.23 -9.83
CA ILE A 382 -12.72 4.13 -8.96
C ILE A 382 -11.37 4.46 -8.34
N LYS A 383 -11.28 4.48 -7.00
CA LYS A 383 -10.01 4.74 -6.32
C LYS A 383 -9.30 3.42 -6.02
N CYS A 384 -7.99 3.42 -6.22
CA CYS A 384 -7.09 2.32 -5.89
C CYS A 384 -5.92 2.85 -5.06
N PRO A 385 -6.05 2.89 -3.72
CA PRO A 385 -7.24 2.57 -2.92
C PRO A 385 -8.17 3.76 -2.68
N SER A 386 -9.42 3.49 -2.29
CA SER A 386 -10.29 4.49 -1.63
C SER A 386 -9.77 4.90 -0.26
N ILE A 387 -10.33 5.96 0.33
CA ILE A 387 -9.95 6.41 1.67
C ILE A 387 -10.17 5.32 2.73
N SER A 388 -11.23 4.53 2.62
CA SER A 388 -11.51 3.44 3.55
C SER A 388 -10.47 2.33 3.45
N TYR A 389 -10.11 1.91 2.23
CA TYR A 389 -9.04 0.93 2.01
C TYR A 389 -7.67 1.43 2.52
N HIS A 390 -7.38 2.72 2.34
CA HIS A 390 -6.16 3.33 2.90
C HIS A 390 -6.17 3.22 4.44
N LEU A 391 -7.26 3.62 5.11
CA LEU A 391 -7.37 3.52 6.57
C LEU A 391 -7.26 2.07 7.09
N THR A 392 -7.79 1.09 6.34
CA THR A 392 -7.66 -0.34 6.67
C THR A 392 -6.21 -0.81 6.72
N GLY A 393 -5.31 -0.22 5.92
CA GLY A 393 -3.89 -0.56 5.89
C GLY A 393 -3.08 -0.03 7.08
N THR A 394 -3.68 0.81 7.94
CA THR A 394 -2.96 1.39 9.08
C THR A 394 -2.54 0.30 10.08
N LYS A 395 -1.35 0.48 10.68
CA LYS A 395 -0.80 -0.42 11.70
C LYS A 395 -1.72 -0.56 12.91
N LYS A 396 -2.53 0.47 13.20
CA LYS A 396 -3.54 0.40 14.26
C LYS A 396 -4.68 -0.54 13.90
N ILE A 397 -5.19 -0.54 12.66
CA ILE A 397 -6.22 -1.49 12.24
C ILE A 397 -5.67 -2.92 12.21
N GLN A 398 -4.44 -3.13 11.72
CA GLN A 398 -3.78 -4.44 11.82
C GLN A 398 -3.74 -4.96 13.28
N GLN A 399 -3.40 -4.08 14.23
CA GLN A 399 -3.39 -4.42 15.66
C GLN A 399 -4.80 -4.72 16.21
N GLU A 400 -5.81 -3.94 15.83
CA GLU A 400 -7.20 -4.18 16.25
C GLU A 400 -7.76 -5.49 15.71
N LEU A 401 -7.44 -5.85 14.46
CA LEU A 401 -7.84 -7.12 13.84
C LEU A 401 -7.23 -8.34 14.55
N ALA A 402 -6.08 -8.19 15.20
CA ALA A 402 -5.44 -9.26 15.97
C ALA A 402 -6.12 -9.54 17.31
N LYS A 403 -7.04 -8.69 17.78
CA LYS A 403 -7.75 -8.91 19.03
C LYS A 403 -8.70 -10.11 18.94
N PRO A 404 -8.95 -10.82 20.07
CA PRO A 404 -9.91 -11.91 20.11
C PRO A 404 -11.29 -11.48 19.60
N ASN A 405 -11.92 -12.34 18.79
CA ASN A 405 -13.27 -12.17 18.23
C ASN A 405 -13.47 -11.00 17.25
N VAL A 406 -12.41 -10.29 16.82
CA VAL A 406 -12.53 -9.19 15.86
C VAL A 406 -12.58 -9.70 14.42
N LEU A 407 -11.71 -10.65 14.04
CA LEU A 407 -11.74 -11.26 12.70
C LEU A 407 -13.10 -11.88 12.36
N GLU A 408 -13.75 -12.52 13.33
CA GLU A 408 -15.07 -13.15 13.18
C GLU A 408 -16.19 -12.17 12.83
N LYS A 409 -15.98 -10.86 13.02
CA LYS A 409 -16.93 -9.84 12.55
C LYS A 409 -16.89 -9.67 11.03
N PHE A 410 -15.77 -10.03 10.41
CA PHE A 410 -15.50 -9.78 9.00
C PHE A 410 -15.44 -11.08 8.20
N ILE A 411 -14.87 -12.16 8.74
CA ILE A 411 -14.71 -13.43 8.03
C ILE A 411 -15.53 -14.51 8.72
N ASP A 412 -16.38 -15.20 7.96
CA ASP A 412 -17.25 -16.27 8.48
C ASP A 412 -16.55 -17.65 8.47
N ASN A 413 -15.68 -17.88 7.49
CA ASN A 413 -14.99 -19.14 7.31
C ASN A 413 -13.92 -19.33 8.42
N LYS A 414 -14.15 -20.33 9.28
CA LYS A 414 -13.28 -20.64 10.41
C LYS A 414 -11.87 -21.09 10.00
N GLU A 415 -11.75 -21.75 8.86
CA GLU A 415 -10.44 -22.18 8.32
C GLU A 415 -9.65 -20.96 7.86
N ASP A 416 -10.30 -20.02 7.17
CA ASP A 416 -9.68 -18.78 6.73
C ASP A 416 -9.22 -17.93 7.92
N ILE A 417 -10.07 -17.81 8.95
CA ILE A 417 -9.70 -17.15 10.21
C ILE A 417 -8.48 -17.82 10.85
N ALA A 418 -8.44 -19.17 10.89
CA ALA A 418 -7.31 -19.90 11.46
C ALA A 418 -6.02 -19.67 10.67
N LYS A 419 -6.09 -19.63 9.33
CA LYS A 419 -4.94 -19.31 8.47
C LYS A 419 -4.43 -17.89 8.70
N LEU A 420 -5.31 -16.89 8.75
CA LEU A 420 -4.95 -15.50 9.05
C LEU A 420 -4.25 -15.38 10.40
N ARG A 421 -4.85 -15.97 11.45
CA ARG A 421 -4.28 -15.94 12.81
C ARG A 421 -2.92 -16.62 12.91
N LYS A 422 -2.70 -17.70 12.15
CA LYS A 422 -1.40 -18.37 12.09
C LYS A 422 -0.29 -17.44 11.58
N CYS A 423 -0.65 -16.43 10.78
CA CYS A 423 0.28 -15.42 10.30
C CYS A 423 0.39 -14.18 11.21
N PHE A 424 -0.37 -14.07 12.29
CA PHE A 424 -0.29 -12.89 13.16
C PHE A 424 0.86 -13.04 14.16
N ALA A 425 1.77 -12.07 14.15
CA ALA A 425 2.70 -11.85 15.23
C ALA A 425 1.98 -11.31 16.48
N GLY A 426 2.71 -11.17 17.59
CA GLY A 426 2.20 -10.47 18.76
C GLY A 426 1.98 -8.99 18.46
N LEU A 427 0.74 -8.51 18.60
CA LEU A 427 0.32 -7.14 18.23
C LEU A 427 -0.47 -6.49 19.37
N TRP A 428 0.08 -5.43 19.97
CA TRP A 428 -0.52 -4.77 21.12
C TRP A 428 -0.63 -3.26 20.98
N SER A 429 -1.61 -2.70 21.69
CA SER A 429 -1.77 -1.26 21.89
C SER A 429 -0.92 -0.81 23.07
N LEU A 430 -0.43 0.44 23.08
CA LEU A 430 0.25 1.03 24.24
C LEU A 430 -0.66 1.28 25.45
N ASP A 431 -1.96 1.01 25.33
CA ASP A 431 -2.89 1.06 26.45
C ASP A 431 -2.81 -0.21 27.34
N ASP A 432 -2.04 -1.22 26.90
CA ASP A 432 -1.78 -2.45 27.65
C ASP A 432 -0.53 -2.28 28.51
N ALA A 433 -0.73 -1.90 29.78
CA ALA A 433 0.35 -1.58 30.71
C ALA A 433 1.31 -2.75 30.94
N ASP A 434 0.80 -3.98 31.05
CA ASP A 434 1.62 -5.17 31.28
C ASP A 434 2.59 -5.41 30.11
N ILE A 435 2.10 -5.21 28.89
CA ILE A 435 2.91 -5.32 27.67
C ILE A 435 3.90 -4.17 27.55
N VAL A 436 3.53 -2.95 27.94
CA VAL A 436 4.44 -1.81 27.99
C VAL A 436 5.58 -2.05 28.98
N ASP A 437 5.28 -2.52 30.19
CA ASP A 437 6.30 -2.84 31.20
C ASP A 437 7.24 -3.93 30.69
N THR A 438 6.70 -4.99 30.08
CA THR A 438 7.51 -6.05 29.45
C THR A 438 8.40 -5.50 28.33
N ALA A 439 7.93 -4.52 27.57
CA ALA A 439 8.71 -3.88 26.51
C ALA A 439 9.87 -3.06 27.03
N ILE A 440 9.63 -2.34 28.13
CA ILE A 440 10.66 -1.56 28.82
C ILE A 440 11.73 -2.50 29.38
N GLU A 441 11.34 -3.63 29.96
CA GLU A 441 12.26 -4.63 30.49
C GLU A 441 13.04 -5.37 29.39
N LYS A 442 12.40 -5.68 28.25
CA LYS A 442 12.96 -6.52 27.17
C LYS A 442 12.83 -5.85 25.81
N PRO A 443 13.49 -4.69 25.60
CA PRO A 443 13.29 -3.86 24.41
C PRO A 443 13.68 -4.52 23.09
N HIS A 444 14.60 -5.49 23.13
CA HIS A 444 15.07 -6.23 21.95
C HIS A 444 14.04 -7.23 21.40
N LEU A 445 12.96 -7.50 22.12
CA LEU A 445 11.88 -8.38 21.67
C LEU A 445 10.75 -7.62 20.96
N PHE A 446 10.81 -6.29 20.90
CA PHE A 446 9.70 -5.46 20.44
C PHE A 446 10.11 -4.41 19.40
N VAL A 447 9.21 -4.18 18.45
CA VAL A 447 9.30 -3.12 17.44
C VAL A 447 8.15 -2.14 17.66
N MET A 448 8.47 -0.84 17.67
CA MET A 448 7.53 0.25 17.90
C MET A 448 7.25 0.94 16.54
N LYS A 449 6.02 0.79 16.00
CA LYS A 449 5.58 1.29 14.67
C LYS A 449 4.59 2.48 14.69
N PRO A 450 4.96 3.70 14.25
CA PRO A 450 4.01 4.79 14.05
C PRO A 450 3.02 4.49 12.90
N GLN A 451 1.98 5.32 12.76
CA GLN A 451 0.95 5.17 11.71
C GLN A 451 1.42 5.77 10.38
N ARG A 452 2.41 5.13 9.77
CA ARG A 452 3.13 5.60 8.58
C ARG A 452 3.44 4.45 7.64
N GLU A 453 3.58 4.77 6.36
CA GLU A 453 3.89 3.83 5.27
C GLU A 453 5.14 4.30 4.53
N GLY A 454 5.86 3.37 3.87
CA GLY A 454 7.03 3.71 3.02
C GLY A 454 8.41 3.59 3.67
N GLY A 455 8.50 3.10 4.92
CA GLY A 455 9.77 2.82 5.62
C GLY A 455 10.42 4.04 6.30
N GLY A 456 11.51 3.82 7.04
CA GLY A 456 12.30 4.88 7.69
C GLY A 456 11.84 5.35 9.08
N GLU A 457 10.64 4.96 9.52
CA GLU A 457 10.04 5.44 10.78
C GLU A 457 9.99 4.40 11.92
N LEU A 458 10.68 3.26 11.77
CA LEU A 458 10.76 2.24 12.81
C LEU A 458 11.66 2.72 13.96
N THR A 459 11.14 2.71 15.19
CA THR A 459 11.96 2.91 16.39
C THR A 459 12.20 1.56 17.06
N PHE A 460 13.45 1.14 17.17
CA PHE A 460 13.84 0.07 18.10
C PHE A 460 13.93 0.68 19.51
N TRP A 461 13.37 0.01 20.52
CA TRP A 461 13.28 0.55 21.89
C TRP A 461 14.63 0.97 22.50
N ILE A 462 15.75 0.37 22.05
CA ILE A 462 17.12 0.74 22.45
C ILE A 462 17.40 2.24 22.23
N ASN A 463 16.70 2.90 21.29
CA ASN A 463 16.91 4.29 20.93
C ASN A 463 16.24 5.33 21.85
N ARG A 464 15.55 4.93 22.94
CA ARG A 464 14.89 5.88 23.87
C ARG A 464 15.49 6.01 25.27
N HIS A 465 16.48 5.19 25.64
CA HIS A 465 17.19 5.31 26.93
C HIS A 465 18.70 5.44 26.73
N PRO A 466 19.39 6.41 27.38
CA PRO A 466 20.84 6.50 27.30
C PRO A 466 21.47 5.30 28.03
N LEU A 467 22.00 4.34 27.25
CA LEU A 467 22.88 3.30 27.77
C LEU A 467 24.30 3.87 28.00
N PRO A 468 25.10 3.28 28.91
CA PRO A 468 26.47 3.72 29.19
C PRO A 468 27.33 3.82 27.92
N LEU A 469 28.23 4.81 27.91
CA LEU A 469 29.03 5.30 26.78
C LEU A 469 29.84 4.23 26.01
N SER A 470 30.02 3.02 26.55
CA SER A 470 30.80 1.94 25.93
C SER A 470 30.10 1.21 24.77
N PHE A 471 28.78 1.35 24.61
CA PHE A 471 28.03 0.78 23.49
C PHE A 471 27.80 1.75 22.31
N VAL A 472 28.13 3.04 22.49
CA VAL A 472 27.72 4.13 21.60
C VAL A 472 28.55 4.22 20.30
N LEU A 473 29.72 3.58 20.25
CA LEU A 473 30.65 3.69 19.12
C LEU A 473 30.33 2.84 17.88
N ALA A 474 29.44 1.85 17.98
CA ALA A 474 29.16 0.96 16.83
C ALA A 474 27.98 1.41 15.94
N PHE A 475 27.16 2.36 16.37
CA PHE A 475 25.89 2.69 15.69
C PHE A 475 25.75 4.15 15.21
N HIS A 476 26.70 5.02 15.56
CA HIS A 476 26.65 6.46 15.25
C HIS A 476 26.87 6.85 13.77
N MET A 477 27.01 5.88 12.86
CA MET A 477 27.27 6.16 11.43
C MET A 477 26.04 6.09 10.51
N LEU A 478 24.84 5.71 10.98
CA LEU A 478 23.76 5.33 10.05
C LEU A 478 22.43 6.09 10.06
N THR A 479 22.09 6.93 11.04
CA THR A 479 20.84 7.73 10.92
C THR A 479 20.91 9.05 11.68
N GLY A 480 20.72 10.14 10.94
CA GLY A 480 20.71 11.51 11.46
C GLY A 480 19.30 12.01 11.78
N LEU A 481 19.24 12.72 12.90
CA LEU A 481 18.21 13.63 13.43
C LEU A 481 16.83 13.10 13.88
N PHE A 482 16.61 13.29 15.18
CA PHE A 482 15.39 13.15 15.96
C PHE A 482 14.51 14.42 15.93
N TYR A 483 13.19 14.24 16.00
CA TYR A 483 12.30 15.10 16.81
C TYR A 483 11.19 14.26 17.46
N CYS A 484 10.73 14.76 18.61
CA CYS A 484 9.89 14.08 19.60
C CYS A 484 8.42 13.99 19.17
N LEU A 485 7.84 12.78 19.20
CA LEU A 485 6.39 12.55 19.28
C LEU A 485 6.10 11.40 20.27
N GLN A 486 5.40 11.73 21.35
CA GLN A 486 4.68 10.77 22.19
C GLN A 486 3.25 10.69 21.67
N GLY A 487 2.86 9.55 21.08
CA GLY A 487 1.47 9.32 20.68
C GLY A 487 1.29 8.23 19.62
N THR A 488 0.59 7.16 20.02
CA THR A 488 0.07 6.01 19.24
C THR A 488 1.06 5.28 18.35
N ILE A 489 1.70 4.29 18.96
CA ILE A 489 2.57 3.36 18.28
C ILE A 489 2.03 1.94 18.49
N SER A 490 1.95 1.13 17.43
CA SER A 490 1.67 -0.31 17.59
C SER A 490 2.97 -1.03 17.93
N MET A 491 2.93 -1.94 18.90
CA MET A 491 4.08 -2.75 19.26
C MET A 491 3.97 -4.15 18.66
N VAL A 492 5.04 -4.59 17.98
CA VAL A 492 5.13 -5.91 17.35
C VAL A 492 6.20 -6.72 18.08
N MET A 493 5.89 -7.94 18.51
CA MET A 493 6.89 -8.91 18.99
C MET A 493 7.26 -9.85 17.84
N MET A 494 8.55 -9.98 17.57
CA MET A 494 9.10 -10.94 16.60
C MET A 494 9.43 -12.26 17.27
#